data_AF-A0A948RFY3-F1
#
_entry.id   AF-A0A948RFY3-F1
#
_cell.length_a   1.000
_cell.length_b   1.000
_cell.length_c   1.000
_cell.angle_alpha   90.00
_cell.angle_beta   90.00
_cell.angle_gamma   90.00
#
_symmetry.space_group_name_H-M   'P 1'
#
loop_
_entity.id
_entity.type
_entity.pdbx_description
1 polymer ?
#
loop_
_entity_poly.entity_id
_entity_poly.type
_entity_poly.pdbx_seq_one_letter_code
_entity_poly.pdbx_strand_id
1 'polypeptide(L)'
;MQSQSDILAQAMELMPGKFVREDSRGWATFWCPFHPDEQHQGRSKKPNFGVNLENGQWKCLRCWKAGGSINSLSRQLGVMDWRPSQTPVLPRRAARPPSQVSALDEAISVTRARFIRSPAAEYAHKVRHLSPYVSLVYGLGYGLPRPSVSRDTWQAARVSKMLLRDGEWLWAGGVVYADPPTQPSVLNVRYIPDEMLPQGDRNFVPPDNHHTWGNRIQPLGAWRITPATKTVLVVEGMFDMLVAAQEIRQRGGEREAVAVYTNGASPARKL
;
A
#
# COMPACT_ATOMS: atom_id res chain seq x y z
N MET A 1 -31.38 -7.20 3.41
CA MET A 1 -29.93 -7.47 3.28
C MET A 1 -29.27 -7.14 4.61
N GLN A 2 -28.55 -8.10 5.21
CA GLN A 2 -27.72 -7.81 6.39
C GLN A 2 -26.58 -6.88 5.98
N SER A 3 -26.24 -5.90 6.80
CA SER A 3 -25.15 -4.98 6.51
C SER A 3 -23.81 -5.63 6.89
N GLN A 4 -22.71 -5.20 6.26
CA GLN A 4 -21.36 -5.72 6.55
C GLN A 4 -20.95 -5.59 8.03
N SER A 5 -21.46 -4.54 8.69
CA SER A 5 -21.27 -4.31 10.12
C SER A 5 -21.95 -5.37 10.99
N ASP A 6 -23.07 -5.93 10.53
CA ASP A 6 -23.85 -6.89 11.28
C ASP A 6 -23.13 -8.25 11.31
N ILE A 7 -22.56 -8.67 10.18
CA ILE A 7 -21.84 -9.96 10.06
C ILE A 7 -20.55 -9.96 10.88
N LEU A 8 -19.83 -8.84 10.92
CA LEU A 8 -18.65 -8.73 11.76
C LEU A 8 -18.99 -8.83 13.25
N ALA A 9 -19.98 -8.07 13.72
CA ALA A 9 -20.41 -8.10 15.11
C ALA A 9 -20.84 -9.51 15.53
N GLN A 10 -21.61 -10.18 14.67
CA GLN A 10 -22.04 -11.56 14.86
C GLN A 10 -20.87 -12.56 14.90
N ALA A 11 -19.85 -12.39 14.04
CA ALA A 11 -18.66 -13.22 14.06
C ALA A 11 -17.81 -13.02 15.32
N MET A 12 -17.74 -11.77 15.83
CA MET A 12 -17.05 -11.47 17.09
C MET A 12 -17.78 -12.02 18.31
N GLU A 13 -19.12 -12.03 18.28
CA GLU A 13 -19.96 -12.64 19.32
C GLU A 13 -19.79 -14.17 19.35
N LEU A 14 -19.75 -14.82 18.18
CA LEU A 14 -19.54 -16.27 18.08
C LEU A 14 -18.10 -16.69 18.42
N MET A 15 -17.12 -15.81 18.26
CA MET A 15 -15.69 -16.11 18.44
C MET A 15 -15.00 -15.02 19.30
N PRO A 16 -15.39 -14.89 20.58
CA PRO A 16 -14.90 -13.82 21.43
C PRO A 16 -13.37 -13.88 21.57
N GLY A 17 -12.71 -12.73 21.45
CA GLY A 17 -11.26 -12.60 21.58
C GLY A 17 -10.42 -13.15 20.42
N LYS A 18 -11.04 -13.69 19.35
CA LYS A 18 -10.30 -14.26 18.20
C LYS A 18 -10.13 -13.31 17.03
N PHE A 19 -10.82 -12.17 17.04
CA PHE A 19 -10.75 -11.18 15.96
C PHE A 19 -9.37 -10.54 15.88
N VAL A 20 -8.84 -10.43 14.66
CA VAL A 20 -7.54 -9.81 14.42
C VAL A 20 -7.68 -8.53 13.60
N ARG A 21 -8.33 -8.60 12.44
CA ARG A 21 -8.48 -7.45 11.53
C ARG A 21 -9.54 -7.67 10.48
N GLU A 22 -10.06 -6.58 9.93
CA GLU A 22 -10.75 -6.56 8.64
C GLU A 22 -9.76 -6.31 7.50
N ASP A 23 -10.00 -6.92 6.36
CA ASP A 23 -9.31 -6.65 5.12
C ASP A 23 -10.10 -5.71 4.21
N SER A 24 -9.43 -5.14 3.21
CA SER A 24 -10.05 -4.23 2.24
C SER A 24 -10.91 -4.93 1.19
N ARG A 25 -10.99 -6.27 1.21
CA ARG A 25 -11.71 -7.11 0.26
C ARG A 25 -13.02 -7.64 0.86
N GLY A 26 -13.44 -7.13 2.00
CA GLY A 26 -14.68 -7.51 2.67
C GLY A 26 -14.56 -8.81 3.47
N TRP A 27 -13.36 -9.21 3.93
CA TRP A 27 -13.17 -10.33 4.84
C TRP A 27 -12.63 -9.88 6.19
N ALA A 28 -13.17 -10.43 7.26
CA ALA A 28 -12.60 -10.35 8.60
C ALA A 28 -11.75 -11.59 8.88
N THR A 29 -10.58 -11.38 9.47
CA THR A 29 -9.60 -12.42 9.82
C THR A 29 -9.61 -12.67 11.32
N PHE A 30 -9.64 -13.94 11.71
CA PHE A 30 -9.66 -14.44 13.08
C PHE A 30 -8.61 -15.52 13.30
N TRP A 31 -8.30 -15.79 14.56
CA TRP A 31 -7.73 -17.07 14.97
C TRP A 31 -8.76 -18.18 14.81
N CYS A 32 -8.33 -19.34 14.33
CA CYS A 32 -9.28 -20.41 14.03
C CYS A 32 -9.92 -20.94 15.31
N PRO A 33 -11.26 -21.08 15.36
CA PRO A 33 -11.90 -21.63 16.55
C PRO A 33 -11.83 -23.16 16.63
N PHE A 34 -11.46 -23.84 15.54
CA PHE A 34 -11.54 -25.29 15.41
C PHE A 34 -10.23 -26.03 15.65
N HIS A 35 -9.12 -25.31 15.82
CA HIS A 35 -7.86 -25.91 16.24
C HIS A 35 -7.10 -24.90 17.11
N PRO A 36 -6.32 -25.39 18.08
CA PRO A 36 -5.44 -24.52 18.84
C PRO A 36 -4.41 -23.89 17.89
N ASP A 37 -4.45 -22.56 17.80
CA ASP A 37 -3.40 -21.76 17.15
C ASP A 37 -2.31 -21.32 18.15
N GLU A 38 -2.52 -21.57 19.45
CA GLU A 38 -1.60 -21.24 20.57
C GLU A 38 -0.17 -21.78 20.37
N GLN A 39 -0.02 -22.89 19.63
CA GLN A 39 1.29 -23.49 19.39
C GLN A 39 2.09 -22.86 18.23
N HIS A 40 1.56 -21.87 17.49
CA HIS A 40 2.27 -21.24 16.36
C HIS A 40 2.73 -22.22 15.25
N GLN A 41 2.14 -23.42 15.14
CA GLN A 41 2.60 -24.48 14.23
C GLN A 41 1.98 -24.40 12.81
N GLY A 42 2.08 -23.24 12.17
CA GLY A 42 1.82 -23.06 10.74
C GLY A 42 3.01 -22.37 10.07
N ARG A 43 3.30 -22.69 8.81
CA ARG A 43 4.47 -22.17 8.06
C ARG A 43 4.65 -20.65 8.12
N SER A 44 3.59 -19.87 8.37
CA SER A 44 3.61 -18.39 8.34
C SER A 44 3.33 -17.69 9.68
N LYS A 45 3.01 -18.41 10.77
CA LYS A 45 2.63 -17.85 12.08
C LYS A 45 1.53 -16.75 12.04
N LYS A 46 0.65 -16.77 11.04
CA LYS A 46 -0.42 -15.77 10.81
C LYS A 46 -1.80 -16.35 11.12
N PRO A 47 -2.81 -15.53 11.43
CA PRO A 47 -4.20 -15.98 11.56
C PRO A 47 -4.73 -16.51 10.22
N ASN A 48 -5.49 -17.61 10.27
CA ASN A 48 -5.84 -18.41 9.09
C ASN A 48 -7.35 -18.57 8.87
N PHE A 49 -8.18 -17.96 9.70
CA PHE A 49 -9.64 -18.07 9.61
C PHE A 49 -10.23 -16.78 9.05
N GLY A 50 -10.98 -16.88 7.96
CA GLY A 50 -11.62 -15.74 7.30
C GLY A 50 -13.15 -15.85 7.33
N VAL A 51 -13.82 -14.73 7.57
CA VAL A 51 -15.28 -14.55 7.43
C VAL A 51 -15.54 -13.42 6.43
N ASN A 52 -16.26 -13.70 5.35
CA ASN A 52 -16.71 -12.72 4.38
C ASN A 52 -17.85 -11.89 4.99
N LEU A 53 -17.70 -10.57 4.99
CA LEU A 53 -18.60 -9.62 5.60
C LEU A 53 -19.79 -9.26 4.71
N GLU A 54 -19.79 -9.63 3.44
CA GLU A 54 -20.93 -9.42 2.54
C GLU A 54 -21.99 -10.51 2.70
N ASN A 55 -21.55 -11.77 2.84
CA ASN A 55 -22.45 -12.93 2.81
C ASN A 55 -22.30 -13.89 4.00
N GLY A 56 -21.33 -13.66 4.90
CA GLY A 56 -21.11 -14.49 6.09
C GLY A 56 -20.41 -15.82 5.81
N GLN A 57 -19.97 -16.07 4.58
CA GLN A 57 -19.19 -17.26 4.23
C GLN A 57 -17.87 -17.26 5.01
N TRP A 58 -17.45 -18.43 5.49
CA TRP A 58 -16.22 -18.53 6.27
C TRP A 58 -15.38 -19.73 5.85
N LYS A 59 -14.07 -19.63 6.07
CA LYS A 59 -13.13 -20.73 5.84
C LYS A 59 -11.87 -20.59 6.69
N CYS A 60 -11.32 -21.72 7.10
CA CYS A 60 -9.96 -21.83 7.59
C CYS A 60 -9.02 -22.27 6.47
N LEU A 61 -7.94 -21.54 6.25
CA LEU A 61 -6.89 -21.88 5.29
C LEU A 61 -5.91 -22.95 5.82
N ARG A 62 -6.08 -23.41 7.06
CA ARG A 62 -5.24 -24.43 7.71
C ARG A 62 -5.95 -25.78 7.86
N CYS A 63 -7.07 -25.81 8.58
CA CYS A 63 -7.84 -27.05 8.78
C CYS A 63 -8.92 -27.29 7.72
N TRP A 64 -9.04 -26.39 6.73
CA TRP A 64 -9.97 -26.49 5.61
C TRP A 64 -11.46 -26.55 5.97
N LYS A 65 -11.82 -26.38 7.25
CA LYS A 65 -13.22 -26.18 7.66
C LYS A 65 -13.76 -24.90 7.02
N ALA A 66 -14.96 -24.99 6.46
CA ALA A 66 -15.62 -23.88 5.79
C ALA A 66 -17.14 -24.00 5.96
N GLY A 67 -17.84 -22.90 5.71
CA GLY A 67 -19.30 -22.86 5.70
C GLY A 67 -19.83 -21.65 4.92
N GLY A 68 -21.05 -21.77 4.42
CA GLY A 68 -21.65 -20.80 3.50
C GLY A 68 -22.30 -19.58 4.16
N SER A 69 -22.37 -19.53 5.50
CA SER A 69 -23.01 -18.43 6.24
C SER A 69 -22.58 -18.36 7.70
N ILE A 70 -22.84 -17.23 8.36
CA ILE A 70 -22.56 -17.06 9.79
C ILE A 70 -23.38 -18.05 10.65
N ASN A 71 -24.61 -18.38 10.24
CA ASN A 71 -25.42 -19.41 10.88
C ASN A 71 -24.77 -20.80 10.78
N SER A 72 -24.12 -21.11 9.66
CA SER A 72 -23.38 -22.38 9.53
C SER A 72 -22.13 -22.41 10.43
N LEU A 73 -21.53 -21.25 10.72
CA LEU A 73 -20.44 -21.14 11.70
C LEU A 73 -20.95 -21.46 13.10
N SER A 74 -22.06 -20.84 13.51
CA SER A 74 -22.69 -21.09 14.81
C SER A 74 -22.96 -22.57 15.06
N ARG A 75 -23.56 -23.26 14.08
CA ARG A 75 -23.82 -24.70 14.17
C ARG A 75 -22.55 -25.53 14.29
N GLN A 76 -21.51 -25.19 13.53
CA GLN A 76 -20.21 -25.87 13.59
C GLN A 76 -19.48 -25.63 14.93
N LEU A 77 -19.74 -24.49 15.58
CA LEU A 77 -19.25 -24.18 16.93
C LEU A 77 -20.11 -24.80 18.04
N GLY A 78 -21.19 -25.52 17.69
CA GLY A 78 -22.08 -26.16 18.66
C GLY A 78 -23.09 -25.20 19.30
N VAL A 79 -23.24 -23.98 18.78
CA VAL A 79 -24.23 -23.01 19.29
C VAL A 79 -25.51 -23.14 18.46
N MET A 80 -26.42 -24.02 18.92
CA MET A 80 -27.60 -24.46 18.17
C MET A 80 -28.74 -23.43 18.11
N ASP A 81 -28.83 -22.53 19.09
CA ASP A 81 -29.92 -21.54 19.23
C ASP A 81 -29.45 -20.08 19.12
N TRP A 82 -28.28 -19.86 18.53
CA TRP A 82 -27.75 -18.51 18.36
C TRP A 82 -28.68 -17.67 17.47
N ARG A 83 -29.01 -16.46 17.96
CA ARG A 83 -29.72 -15.43 17.22
C ARG A 83 -28.85 -14.18 17.23
N PRO A 84 -28.69 -13.49 16.09
CA PRO A 84 -27.88 -12.28 16.03
C PRO A 84 -28.45 -11.21 16.97
N SER A 85 -27.64 -10.76 17.94
CA SER A 85 -28.01 -9.63 18.78
C SER A 85 -27.97 -8.35 17.94
N GLN A 86 -29.09 -7.61 17.89
CA GLN A 86 -29.12 -6.30 17.21
C GLN A 86 -28.34 -5.29 18.04
N THR A 87 -27.03 -5.17 17.80
CA THR A 87 -26.18 -4.20 18.51
C THR A 87 -26.40 -2.79 17.94
N PRO A 88 -26.45 -1.72 18.77
CA PRO A 88 -26.58 -0.35 18.27
C PRO A 88 -25.37 0.02 17.41
N VAL A 89 -25.66 0.62 16.25
CA VAL A 89 -24.68 1.07 15.26
C VAL A 89 -23.66 2.03 15.91
N LEU A 90 -22.40 1.61 16.03
CA LEU A 90 -21.31 2.55 16.30
C LEU A 90 -21.22 3.54 15.13
N PRO A 91 -21.04 4.84 15.39
CA PRO A 91 -20.98 5.83 14.31
C PRO A 91 -19.86 5.48 13.33
N ARG A 92 -20.26 5.29 12.08
CA ARG A 92 -19.40 5.07 10.92
C ARG A 92 -18.26 6.10 10.95
N ARG A 93 -17.00 5.65 11.02
CA ARG A 93 -15.86 6.56 10.72
C ARG A 93 -16.14 7.16 9.34
N ALA A 94 -16.15 8.49 9.25
CA ALA A 94 -16.37 9.21 8.00
C ALA A 94 -15.46 8.64 6.89
N ALA A 95 -16.01 8.49 5.69
CA ALA A 95 -15.24 8.07 4.53
C ALA A 95 -14.01 8.97 4.39
N ARG A 96 -12.81 8.36 4.26
CA ARG A 96 -11.58 9.14 4.07
C ARG A 96 -11.74 9.99 2.81
N PRO A 97 -11.43 11.29 2.84
CA PRO A 97 -11.35 12.08 1.63
C PRO A 97 -10.33 11.45 0.67
N PRO A 98 -10.56 11.54 -0.64
CA PRO A 98 -9.63 11.00 -1.63
C PRO A 98 -8.24 11.63 -1.45
N SER A 99 -7.20 10.85 -1.76
CA SER A 99 -5.83 11.36 -1.76
C SER A 99 -5.71 12.54 -2.71
N GLN A 100 -5.04 13.60 -2.28
CA GLN A 100 -4.80 14.83 -3.05
C GLN A 100 -3.36 14.87 -3.60
N VAL A 101 -2.85 13.74 -4.10
CA VAL A 101 -1.47 13.69 -4.65
C VAL A 101 -1.29 14.68 -5.81
N SER A 102 -2.35 14.92 -6.59
CA SER A 102 -2.38 15.92 -7.66
C SER A 102 -2.19 17.36 -7.17
N ALA A 103 -2.33 17.63 -5.88
CA ALA A 103 -2.09 18.95 -5.28
C ALA A 103 -0.69 19.07 -4.64
N LEU A 104 0.21 18.10 -4.87
CA LEU A 104 1.54 18.04 -4.26
C LEU A 104 2.68 18.42 -5.22
N ASP A 105 2.38 19.02 -6.38
CA ASP A 105 3.40 19.40 -7.38
C ASP A 105 4.52 20.26 -6.79
N GLU A 106 4.20 21.19 -5.88
CA GLU A 106 5.19 22.01 -5.16
C GLU A 106 6.17 21.12 -4.37
N ALA A 107 5.65 20.25 -3.50
CA ALA A 107 6.48 19.38 -2.68
C ALA A 107 7.28 18.39 -3.53
N ILE A 108 6.69 17.85 -4.60
CA ILE A 108 7.35 16.94 -5.54
C ILE A 108 8.50 17.67 -6.25
N SER A 109 8.30 18.92 -6.65
CA SER A 109 9.36 19.76 -7.24
C SER A 109 10.52 19.96 -6.26
N VAL A 110 10.24 20.20 -4.97
CA VAL A 110 11.26 20.29 -3.92
C VAL A 110 12.06 18.99 -3.81
N THR A 111 11.38 17.83 -3.79
CA THR A 111 12.07 16.53 -3.71
C THR A 111 12.99 16.28 -4.90
N ARG A 112 12.54 16.60 -6.13
CA ARG A 112 13.34 16.47 -7.37
C ARG A 112 14.55 17.38 -7.37
N ALA A 113 14.38 18.64 -6.98
CA ALA A 113 15.49 19.60 -6.90
C ALA A 113 16.60 19.14 -5.95
N ARG A 114 16.26 18.34 -4.93
CA ARG A 114 17.19 17.82 -3.93
C ARG A 114 17.84 16.49 -4.31
N PHE A 115 17.30 15.76 -5.29
CA PHE A 115 17.72 14.40 -5.59
C PHE A 115 19.21 14.27 -5.91
N ILE A 116 19.75 15.08 -6.83
CA ILE A 116 21.11 14.90 -7.38
C ILE A 116 22.21 14.90 -6.31
N ARG A 117 22.01 15.64 -5.21
CA ARG A 117 23.01 15.81 -4.13
C ARG A 117 22.60 15.09 -2.85
N SER A 118 21.76 14.06 -2.94
CA SER A 118 21.22 13.38 -1.77
C SER A 118 21.63 11.90 -1.70
N PRO A 119 21.43 11.26 -0.53
CA PRO A 119 21.55 9.82 -0.38
C PRO A 119 20.67 9.03 -1.37
N ALA A 120 19.54 9.59 -1.83
CA ALA A 120 18.70 8.93 -2.82
C ALA A 120 19.38 8.79 -4.18
N ALA A 121 20.13 9.80 -4.64
CA ALA A 121 20.90 9.67 -5.87
C ALA A 121 22.02 8.65 -5.70
N GLU A 122 22.73 8.67 -4.57
CA GLU A 122 23.77 7.68 -4.29
C GLU A 122 23.21 6.25 -4.26
N TYR A 123 22.11 6.02 -3.55
CA TYR A 123 21.41 4.73 -3.53
C TYR A 123 20.93 4.32 -4.92
N ALA A 124 20.29 5.23 -5.67
CA ALA A 124 19.80 4.93 -7.01
C ALA A 124 20.93 4.58 -7.99
N HIS A 125 22.04 5.33 -7.97
CA HIS A 125 23.10 5.22 -8.98
C HIS A 125 24.16 4.19 -8.61
N LYS A 126 24.61 4.16 -7.35
CA LYS A 126 25.68 3.26 -6.91
C LYS A 126 25.17 1.89 -6.46
N VAL A 127 24.03 1.85 -5.76
CA VAL A 127 23.48 0.59 -5.21
C VAL A 127 22.50 -0.07 -6.17
N ARG A 128 21.67 0.73 -6.85
CA ARG A 128 20.63 0.22 -7.78
C ARG A 128 21.01 0.34 -9.25
N HIS A 129 22.20 0.85 -9.55
CA HIS A 129 22.78 0.96 -10.91
C HIS A 129 21.88 1.66 -11.94
N LEU A 130 21.06 2.61 -11.49
CA LEU A 130 20.30 3.48 -12.38
C LEU A 130 21.21 4.57 -12.94
N SER A 131 21.04 4.86 -14.22
CA SER A 131 21.66 6.01 -14.85
C SER A 131 21.02 7.30 -14.35
N PRO A 132 21.80 8.41 -14.29
CA PRO A 132 21.26 9.73 -14.02
C PRO A 132 20.15 10.12 -15.00
N TYR A 133 20.26 9.70 -16.27
CA TYR A 133 19.24 9.94 -17.29
C TYR A 133 17.88 9.34 -16.91
N VAL A 134 17.84 8.05 -16.55
CA VAL A 134 16.58 7.41 -16.15
C VAL A 134 16.00 8.05 -14.89
N SER A 135 16.87 8.41 -13.94
CA SER A 135 16.46 9.11 -12.72
C SER A 135 15.78 10.46 -13.03
N LEU A 136 16.36 11.24 -13.96
CA LEU A 136 15.81 12.51 -14.41
C LEU A 136 14.48 12.33 -15.15
N VAL A 137 14.45 11.39 -16.08
CA VAL A 137 13.31 11.16 -16.98
C VAL A 137 12.09 10.59 -16.28
N TYR A 138 12.30 9.75 -15.27
CA TYR A 138 11.23 9.30 -14.37
C TYR A 138 10.99 10.29 -13.21
N GLY A 139 11.71 11.41 -13.16
CA GLY A 139 11.48 12.47 -12.18
C GLY A 139 11.66 12.01 -10.73
N LEU A 140 12.69 11.22 -10.45
CA LEU A 140 13.01 10.77 -9.10
C LEU A 140 13.36 11.95 -8.19
N GLY A 141 12.91 11.87 -6.94
CA GLY A 141 13.09 12.87 -5.90
C GLY A 141 13.69 12.28 -4.63
N TYR A 142 14.16 13.16 -3.75
CA TYR A 142 14.54 12.80 -2.37
C TYR A 142 13.52 13.31 -1.36
N GLY A 143 12.96 12.40 -0.57
CA GLY A 143 11.98 12.73 0.45
C GLY A 143 12.63 13.42 1.65
N LEU A 144 12.39 14.72 1.80
CA LEU A 144 12.80 15.49 2.98
C LEU A 144 11.80 15.31 4.12
N PRO A 145 12.24 15.27 5.39
CA PRO A 145 11.34 15.16 6.54
C PRO A 145 10.40 16.36 6.66
N ARG A 146 10.89 17.58 6.36
CA ARG A 146 10.11 18.83 6.41
C ARG A 146 10.44 19.73 5.22
N PRO A 147 9.86 19.49 4.02
CA PRO A 147 10.08 20.34 2.86
C PRO A 147 9.49 21.74 3.10
N SER A 148 10.18 22.77 2.60
CA SER A 148 9.68 24.14 2.61
C SER A 148 8.65 24.31 1.50
N VAL A 149 7.37 24.28 1.85
CA VAL A 149 6.24 24.35 0.91
C VAL A 149 5.11 25.22 1.47
N SER A 150 4.19 25.64 0.61
CA SER A 150 3.00 26.41 0.95
C SER A 150 2.10 25.71 1.97
N ARG A 151 1.25 26.51 2.64
CA ARG A 151 0.24 26.00 3.58
C ARG A 151 -0.76 25.06 2.89
N ASP A 152 -1.09 25.35 1.64
CA ASP A 152 -2.04 24.55 0.86
C ASP A 152 -1.47 23.17 0.57
N THR A 153 -0.19 23.08 0.20
CA THR A 153 0.50 21.79 0.02
C THR A 153 0.63 21.02 1.33
N TRP A 154 0.90 21.69 2.45
CA TRP A 154 0.85 21.05 3.77
C TRP A 154 -0.54 20.47 4.09
N GLN A 155 -1.61 21.21 3.76
CA GLN A 155 -2.97 20.76 3.97
C GLN A 155 -3.31 19.56 3.07
N ALA A 156 -2.91 19.59 1.80
CA ALA A 156 -3.07 18.47 0.87
C ALA A 156 -2.34 17.20 1.36
N ALA A 157 -1.12 17.35 1.89
CA ALA A 157 -0.37 16.25 2.49
C ALA A 157 -1.06 15.68 3.74
N ARG A 158 -1.61 16.56 4.58
CA ARG A 158 -2.38 16.16 5.78
C ARG A 158 -3.65 15.38 5.41
N VAL A 159 -4.40 15.87 4.42
CA VAL A 159 -5.60 15.19 3.89
C VAL A 159 -5.23 13.83 3.31
N SER A 160 -4.10 13.76 2.60
CA SER A 160 -3.55 12.53 1.99
C SER A 160 -2.89 11.59 2.99
N LYS A 161 -2.87 11.92 4.30
CA LYS A 161 -2.23 11.13 5.36
C LYS A 161 -0.75 10.84 5.08
N MET A 162 -0.05 11.85 4.57
CA MET A 162 1.38 11.80 4.31
C MET A 162 2.24 12.34 5.45
N LEU A 163 1.61 12.76 6.55
CA LEU A 163 2.28 13.40 7.68
C LEU A 163 2.13 12.56 8.94
N LEU A 164 3.22 12.46 9.70
CA LEU A 164 3.21 12.05 11.09
C LEU A 164 2.57 13.14 11.97
N ARG A 165 2.30 12.81 13.24
CA ARG A 165 1.65 13.73 14.19
C ARG A 165 2.47 14.99 14.48
N ASP A 166 3.79 14.86 14.42
CA ASP A 166 4.77 15.93 14.61
C ASP A 166 5.07 16.73 13.32
N GLY A 167 4.33 16.44 12.24
CA GLY A 167 4.47 17.10 10.95
C GLY A 167 5.63 16.60 10.09
N GLU A 168 6.36 15.55 10.48
CA GLU A 168 7.32 14.91 9.59
C GLU A 168 6.59 14.20 8.43
N TRP A 169 7.10 14.34 7.21
CA TRP A 169 6.54 13.68 6.05
C TRP A 169 6.95 12.21 6.03
N LEU A 170 5.98 11.33 5.80
CA LEU A 170 6.18 9.88 5.74
C LEU A 170 7.05 9.43 4.57
N TRP A 171 7.46 10.32 3.66
CA TRP A 171 8.41 9.99 2.60
C TRP A 171 9.88 10.17 2.99
N ALA A 172 10.16 10.61 4.23
CA ALA A 172 11.48 11.04 4.66
C ALA A 172 12.52 9.92 4.48
N GLY A 173 13.72 10.28 4.00
CA GLY A 173 14.79 9.32 3.75
C GLY A 173 14.47 8.30 2.64
N GLY A 174 13.60 8.67 1.70
CA GLY A 174 13.16 7.81 0.61
C GLY A 174 13.48 8.35 -0.78
N VAL A 175 13.61 7.44 -1.74
CA VAL A 175 13.54 7.74 -3.17
C VAL A 175 12.06 7.93 -3.51
N VAL A 176 11.70 9.13 -3.93
CA VAL A 176 10.34 9.54 -4.27
C VAL A 176 10.13 9.42 -5.77
N TYR A 177 9.07 8.75 -6.20
CA TYR A 177 8.65 8.63 -7.58
C TYR A 177 7.19 9.03 -7.71
N ALA A 178 6.93 10.11 -8.44
CA ALA A 178 5.59 10.60 -8.73
C ALA A 178 5.19 10.19 -10.15
N ASP A 179 4.03 9.54 -10.27
CA ASP A 179 3.56 8.92 -11.51
C ASP A 179 2.20 9.51 -11.95
N PRO A 180 2.10 10.03 -13.19
CA PRO A 180 3.22 10.41 -14.08
C PRO A 180 4.10 11.53 -13.48
N PRO A 181 5.29 11.81 -14.06
CA PRO A 181 6.15 12.87 -13.55
C PRO A 181 5.52 14.27 -13.56
N THR A 182 4.55 14.53 -14.44
CA THR A 182 3.80 15.78 -14.52
C THR A 182 2.34 15.52 -14.21
N GLN A 183 1.71 16.29 -13.31
CA GLN A 183 0.35 16.03 -12.83
C GLN A 183 0.19 14.62 -12.23
N PRO A 184 0.98 14.29 -11.20
CA PRO A 184 0.99 12.96 -10.63
C PRO A 184 -0.35 12.64 -9.98
N SER A 185 -0.79 11.40 -10.18
CA SER A 185 -1.97 10.84 -9.51
C SER A 185 -1.59 9.85 -8.41
N VAL A 186 -0.35 9.36 -8.48
CA VAL A 186 0.22 8.37 -7.57
C VAL A 186 1.62 8.82 -7.16
N LEU A 187 1.96 8.55 -5.90
CA LEU A 187 3.30 8.75 -5.37
C LEU A 187 3.77 7.45 -4.76
N ASN A 188 4.88 6.91 -5.24
CA ASN A 188 5.56 5.77 -4.65
C ASN A 188 6.86 6.21 -3.99
N VAL A 189 7.15 5.68 -2.82
CA VAL A 189 8.39 5.94 -2.10
C VAL A 189 9.06 4.62 -1.81
N ARG A 190 10.34 4.51 -2.15
CA ARG A 190 11.23 3.45 -1.68
C ARG A 190 12.10 4.02 -0.58
N TYR A 191 11.98 3.49 0.63
CA TYR A 191 12.83 3.88 1.75
C TYR A 191 14.27 3.40 1.53
N ILE A 192 15.21 4.29 1.78
CA ILE A 192 16.65 3.99 1.76
C ILE A 192 17.01 3.32 3.09
N PRO A 193 17.96 2.37 3.12
CA PRO A 193 18.49 1.82 4.37
C PRO A 193 19.02 2.90 5.31
N ASP A 194 18.80 2.76 6.62
CA ASP A 194 19.13 3.79 7.63
C ASP A 194 20.64 4.10 7.65
N GLU A 195 21.48 3.11 7.38
CA GLU A 195 22.94 3.24 7.34
C GLU A 195 23.46 4.17 6.22
N MET A 196 22.62 4.47 5.23
CA MET A 196 22.94 5.41 4.14
C MET A 196 22.37 6.80 4.38
N LEU A 197 21.58 6.99 5.45
CA LEU A 197 20.91 8.25 5.72
C LEU A 197 21.74 9.10 6.71
N PRO A 198 21.87 10.42 6.46
CA PRO A 198 22.30 11.36 7.47
C PRO A 198 21.39 11.29 8.70
N GLN A 199 21.97 11.56 9.86
CA GLN A 199 21.21 11.62 11.11
C GLN A 199 20.08 12.66 10.99
N GLY A 200 18.85 12.25 11.29
CA GLY A 200 17.67 13.12 11.28
C GLY A 200 16.91 13.17 9.95
N ASP A 201 17.42 12.53 8.89
CA ASP A 201 16.73 12.50 7.58
C ASP A 201 15.51 11.58 7.57
N ARG A 202 15.41 10.66 8.55
CA ARG A 202 14.20 9.87 8.87
C ARG A 202 14.19 9.53 10.36
N ASN A 203 13.12 9.92 11.08
CA ASN A 203 12.99 9.67 12.53
C ASN A 203 11.94 8.61 12.86
N PHE A 204 11.55 7.79 11.89
CA PHE A 204 10.58 6.71 12.06
C PHE A 204 11.05 5.44 11.36
N VAL A 205 10.58 4.29 11.85
CA VAL A 205 10.82 3.01 11.20
C VAL A 205 9.68 2.74 10.22
N PRO A 206 9.93 2.67 8.90
CA PRO A 206 8.90 2.34 7.94
C PRO A 206 8.47 0.87 8.12
N PRO A 207 7.16 0.55 8.05
CA PRO A 207 6.68 -0.82 8.25
C PRO A 207 7.05 -1.76 7.09
N ASP A 208 7.33 -1.20 5.92
CA ASP A 208 7.75 -1.90 4.70
C ASP A 208 8.79 -1.05 3.99
N ASN A 209 9.59 -1.65 3.10
CA ASN A 209 10.62 -0.95 2.33
C ASN A 209 10.07 0.07 1.32
N HIS A 210 8.75 0.13 1.13
CA HIS A 210 8.11 1.10 0.25
C HIS A 210 6.72 1.51 0.75
N HIS A 211 6.25 2.65 0.28
CA HIS A 211 4.90 3.14 0.53
C HIS A 211 4.30 3.80 -0.72
N THR A 212 2.98 3.84 -0.83
CA THR A 212 2.30 4.45 -1.98
C THR A 212 1.09 5.27 -1.54
N TRP A 213 0.97 6.50 -2.05
CA TRP A 213 -0.20 7.36 -1.92
C TRP A 213 -0.83 7.62 -3.29
N GLY A 214 -2.07 8.08 -3.30
CA GLY A 214 -2.79 8.39 -4.54
C GLY A 214 -3.69 7.28 -5.05
N ASN A 215 -4.36 7.55 -6.17
CA ASN A 215 -5.28 6.60 -6.80
C ASN A 215 -4.58 5.89 -7.95
N ARG A 216 -4.24 4.63 -7.72
CA ARG A 216 -3.53 3.83 -8.72
C ARG A 216 -4.49 3.11 -9.65
N ILE A 217 -4.96 3.84 -10.64
CA ILE A 217 -5.86 3.33 -11.69
C ILE A 217 -5.06 2.55 -12.75
N GLN A 218 -3.79 2.91 -12.97
CA GLN A 218 -2.91 2.28 -13.95
C GLN A 218 -1.61 1.79 -13.29
N PRO A 219 -0.89 0.83 -13.89
CA PRO A 219 0.47 0.49 -13.48
C PRO A 219 1.39 1.72 -13.51
N LEU A 220 2.35 1.78 -12.57
CA LEU A 220 3.37 2.82 -12.62
C LEU A 220 4.19 2.66 -13.90
N GLY A 221 4.56 3.77 -14.52
CA GLY A 221 5.25 3.83 -15.81
C GLY A 221 4.33 3.75 -17.02
N ALA A 222 3.02 3.49 -16.85
CA ALA A 222 2.08 3.36 -17.95
C ALA A 222 1.94 4.63 -18.80
N TRP A 223 2.27 5.80 -18.26
CA TRP A 223 2.33 7.06 -19.00
C TRP A 223 3.31 7.08 -20.17
N ARG A 224 4.21 6.10 -20.26
CA ARG A 224 5.12 5.90 -21.41
C ARG A 224 4.53 5.05 -22.54
N ILE A 225 3.39 4.41 -22.31
CA ILE A 225 2.72 3.61 -23.35
C ILE A 225 2.19 4.57 -24.41
N THR A 226 2.58 4.31 -25.66
CA THR A 226 2.14 5.08 -26.82
C THR A 226 1.49 4.14 -27.84
N PRO A 227 0.82 4.65 -28.89
CA PRO A 227 0.34 3.81 -29.98
C PRO A 227 1.43 2.98 -30.70
N ALA A 228 2.71 3.37 -30.58
CA ALA A 228 3.83 2.62 -31.15
C ALA A 228 4.34 1.48 -30.24
N THR A 229 3.88 1.42 -28.99
CA THR A 229 4.29 0.39 -28.03
C THR A 229 3.71 -0.97 -28.44
N LYS A 230 4.59 -1.93 -28.71
CA LYS A 230 4.27 -3.32 -29.09
C LYS A 230 4.43 -4.29 -27.93
N THR A 231 5.23 -3.96 -26.92
CA THR A 231 5.54 -4.84 -25.80
C THR A 231 5.47 -4.10 -24.48
N VAL A 232 4.77 -4.68 -23.50
CA VAL A 232 4.71 -4.18 -22.13
C VAL A 232 5.36 -5.21 -21.21
N LEU A 233 6.44 -4.83 -20.54
CA LEU A 233 7.14 -5.65 -19.55
C LEU A 233 6.57 -5.35 -18.17
N VAL A 234 5.89 -6.31 -17.57
CA VAL A 234 5.30 -6.16 -16.24
C VAL A 234 6.28 -6.68 -15.18
N VAL A 235 6.60 -5.86 -14.18
CA VAL A 235 7.57 -6.20 -13.13
C VAL A 235 7.05 -5.91 -11.71
N GLU A 236 7.66 -6.57 -10.73
CA GLU A 236 7.23 -6.59 -9.32
C GLU A 236 7.74 -5.44 -8.46
N GLY A 237 8.68 -4.62 -8.94
CA GLY A 237 9.31 -3.56 -8.17
C GLY A 237 9.49 -2.27 -8.97
N MET A 238 9.40 -1.13 -8.28
CA MET A 238 9.67 0.19 -8.88
C MET A 238 11.07 0.23 -9.49
N PHE A 239 12.08 -0.27 -8.78
CA PHE A 239 13.45 -0.28 -9.31
C PHE A 239 13.63 -1.27 -10.45
N ASP A 240 12.92 -2.40 -10.46
CA ASP A 240 12.96 -3.34 -11.59
C ASP A 240 12.39 -2.67 -12.85
N MET A 241 11.35 -1.86 -12.69
CA MET A 241 10.78 -1.07 -13.79
C MET A 241 11.78 -0.04 -14.31
N LEU A 242 12.46 0.67 -13.42
CA LEU A 242 13.46 1.67 -13.79
C LEU A 242 14.69 1.03 -14.47
N VAL A 243 15.16 -0.11 -13.98
CA VAL A 243 16.26 -0.87 -14.60
C VAL A 243 15.84 -1.43 -15.95
N ALA A 244 14.65 -2.02 -16.06
CA ALA A 244 14.13 -2.49 -17.35
C ALA A 244 13.97 -1.34 -18.35
N ALA A 245 13.49 -0.17 -17.92
CA ALA A 245 13.40 1.01 -18.76
C ALA A 245 14.77 1.50 -19.25
N GLN A 246 15.79 1.41 -18.39
CA GLN A 246 17.18 1.67 -18.78
C GLN A 246 17.65 0.72 -19.88
N GLU A 247 17.47 -0.59 -19.68
CA GLU A 247 17.89 -1.61 -20.64
C GLU A 247 17.18 -1.48 -21.99
N ILE A 248 15.87 -1.23 -21.96
CA ILE A 248 15.07 -0.97 -23.16
C ILE A 248 15.67 0.19 -23.95
N ARG A 249 15.98 1.31 -23.28
CA ARG A 249 16.59 2.49 -23.91
C ARG A 249 17.98 2.18 -24.46
N GLN A 250 18.84 1.51 -23.70
CA GLN A 250 20.20 1.18 -24.14
C GLN A 250 20.21 0.32 -25.41
N ARG A 251 19.15 -0.46 -25.64
CA ARG A 251 18.94 -1.25 -26.85
C ARG A 251 18.18 -0.51 -27.96
N GLY A 252 17.84 0.76 -27.77
CA GLY A 252 17.06 1.57 -28.73
C GLY A 252 15.57 1.20 -28.81
N GLY A 253 15.05 0.42 -27.86
CA GLY A 253 13.69 -0.13 -27.89
C GLY A 253 12.61 0.76 -27.26
N GLU A 254 12.92 1.98 -26.84
CA GLU A 254 12.04 2.86 -26.04
C GLU A 254 10.73 3.30 -26.73
N ARG A 255 10.64 3.13 -28.06
CA ARG A 255 9.39 3.34 -28.81
C ARG A 255 8.46 2.13 -28.76
N GLU A 256 9.03 0.92 -28.76
CA GLU A 256 8.29 -0.32 -28.96
C GLU A 256 8.07 -1.10 -27.66
N ALA A 257 8.92 -0.91 -26.65
CA ALA A 257 8.83 -1.59 -25.37
C ALA A 257 8.72 -0.61 -24.20
N VAL A 258 7.87 -0.93 -23.23
CA VAL A 258 7.71 -0.15 -21.99
C VAL A 258 7.69 -1.09 -20.80
N ALA A 259 8.49 -0.78 -19.77
CA ALA A 259 8.41 -1.46 -18.48
C ALA A 259 7.41 -0.75 -17.57
N VAL A 260 6.55 -1.54 -16.90
CA VAL A 260 5.56 -1.06 -15.95
C VAL A 260 5.60 -1.84 -14.64
N TYR A 261 5.31 -1.14 -13.55
CA TYR A 261 5.34 -1.69 -12.19
C TYR A 261 3.92 -1.87 -11.64
N THR A 262 3.57 -3.10 -11.25
CA THR A 262 2.19 -3.48 -10.88
C THR A 262 2.00 -3.87 -9.42
N ASN A 263 3.04 -3.90 -8.59
CA ASN A 263 2.88 -4.39 -7.21
C ASN A 263 1.91 -3.53 -6.43
N GLY A 264 0.74 -4.09 -6.12
CA GLY A 264 -0.37 -3.46 -5.40
C GLY A 264 -1.33 -2.62 -6.25
N ALA A 265 -1.85 -3.08 -7.41
CA ALA A 265 -2.95 -2.42 -8.15
C ALA A 265 -4.28 -2.50 -7.36
N SER A 266 -4.16 -2.30 -6.05
CA SER A 266 -5.16 -2.15 -5.03
C SER A 266 -5.04 -0.70 -4.57
N PRO A 267 -6.17 0.00 -4.33
CA PRO A 267 -6.17 1.33 -3.74
C PRO A 267 -5.27 1.37 -2.50
N ALA A 268 -4.51 2.46 -2.34
CA ALA A 268 -3.48 2.69 -1.32
C ALA A 268 -3.65 1.84 -0.03
N ARG A 269 -2.59 1.11 0.34
CA ARG A 269 -2.56 0.27 1.54
C ARG A 269 -2.73 1.16 2.77
N LYS A 270 -3.76 0.90 3.59
CA LYS A 270 -3.98 1.61 4.86
C LYS A 270 -2.77 1.37 5.79
N LEU A 271 -2.17 2.46 6.29
CA LEU A 271 -1.64 2.50 7.66
C LEU A 271 -2.82 2.59 8.62
#